data_AF-A0A067A0V1-F1
#
_entry.id   AF-A0A067A0V1-F1
#
_cell.length_a   1.000
_cell.length_b   1.000
_cell.length_c   1.000
_cell.angle_alpha   90.00
_cell.angle_beta   90.00
_cell.angle_gamma   90.00
#
_symmetry.space_group_name_H-M   'P 1'
#
loop_
_entity.id
_entity.type
_entity.pdbx_description
1 polymer ?
#
loop_
_entity_poly.entity_id
_entity_poly.type
_entity_poly.pdbx_seq_one_letter_code
_entity_poly.pdbx_strand_id
1 'polypeptide(L)'
;MYQLLTPTWQILTEELQRKALANACRRGNAETEVLLKPYVSQLKNEDERILFARLLEQEDQALFEWMMDEMQAPDEFRELIRNIRRHYLQVEGSF
;
A
#
# COMPACT_ATOMS: atom_id res chain seq x y z
N MET A 1 -18.43 -0.34 -8.29
CA MET A 1 -17.32 -1.04 -8.98
C MET A 1 -16.05 -0.50 -8.32
N TYR A 2 -15.54 -1.10 -7.25
CA TYR A 2 -14.77 -2.35 -7.27
C TYR A 2 -15.03 -3.23 -6.05
N GLN A 3 -14.63 -4.48 -6.21
CA GLN A 3 -15.11 -5.69 -5.57
C GLN A 3 -14.16 -6.08 -4.43
N LEU A 4 -14.20 -5.35 -3.30
CA LEU A 4 -13.40 -5.64 -2.11
C LEU A 4 -14.21 -5.79 -0.82
N LEU A 5 -15.55 -5.79 -0.90
CA LEU A 5 -16.43 -6.00 0.27
C LEU A 5 -16.45 -7.44 0.79
N THR A 6 -15.64 -8.36 0.26
CA THR A 6 -15.46 -9.69 0.86
C THR A 6 -13.99 -9.97 1.10
N PRO A 7 -13.57 -10.32 2.34
CA PRO A 7 -12.18 -10.66 2.69
C PRO A 7 -11.77 -12.04 2.14
N THR A 8 -12.18 -12.37 0.91
CA THR A 8 -11.81 -13.62 0.23
C THR A 8 -10.32 -13.68 -0.09
N TRP A 9 -9.64 -12.53 -0.11
CA TRP A 9 -8.18 -12.52 -0.24
C TRP A 9 -7.47 -12.97 1.04
N GLN A 10 -8.05 -12.77 2.23
CA GLN A 10 -7.42 -13.13 3.50
C GLN A 10 -7.33 -14.65 3.70
N ILE A 11 -8.24 -15.43 3.11
CA ILE A 11 -8.18 -16.90 3.14
C ILE A 11 -7.14 -17.50 2.17
N LEU A 12 -6.49 -16.66 1.36
CA LEU A 12 -5.47 -17.12 0.41
C LEU A 12 -4.14 -17.40 1.13
N THR A 13 -3.27 -18.18 0.47
CA THR A 13 -1.88 -18.33 0.90
C THR A 13 -1.14 -17.00 0.87
N GLU A 14 -0.10 -16.82 1.69
CA GLU A 14 0.64 -15.56 1.77
C GLU A 14 1.15 -15.09 0.40
N GLU A 15 1.65 -15.99 -0.44
CA GLU A 15 2.11 -15.65 -1.79
C GLU A 15 0.99 -15.05 -2.64
N LEU A 16 -0.20 -15.64 -2.58
CA LEU A 16 -1.38 -15.16 -3.31
C LEU A 16 -1.91 -13.84 -2.73
N GLN A 17 -1.86 -13.66 -1.41
CA GLN A 17 -2.17 -12.38 -0.76
C GLN A 17 -1.26 -11.27 -1.29
N ARG A 18 0.06 -11.50 -1.33
CA ARG A 18 1.02 -10.52 -1.87
C ARG A 18 0.75 -10.19 -3.34
N LYS A 19 0.45 -11.20 -4.16
CA LYS A 19 0.07 -10.98 -5.58
C LYS A 19 -1.21 -10.15 -5.70
N ALA A 20 -2.22 -10.42 -4.88
CA ALA A 20 -3.46 -9.67 -4.85
C ALA A 20 -3.22 -8.21 -4.45
N LEU A 21 -2.45 -7.95 -3.39
CA LEU A 21 -2.08 -6.61 -2.93
C LEU A 21 -1.28 -5.86 -4.00
N ALA A 22 -0.31 -6.51 -4.63
CA ALA A 22 0.47 -5.92 -5.72
C ALA A 22 -0.40 -5.54 -6.93
N ASN A 23 -1.42 -6.34 -7.25
CA ASN A 23 -2.37 -5.99 -8.30
C ASN A 23 -3.30 -4.84 -7.89
N ALA A 24 -3.71 -4.77 -6.62
CA ALA A 24 -4.52 -3.68 -6.06
C ALA A 24 -3.76 -2.35 -5.90
N CYS A 25 -2.43 -2.35 -6.07
CA CYS A 25 -1.62 -1.14 -6.17
C CYS A 25 -1.76 -0.44 -7.54
N ARG A 26 -2.31 -1.11 -8.56
CA ARG A 26 -2.47 -0.55 -9.91
C ARG A 26 -3.57 0.52 -9.92
N ARG A 27 -3.19 1.77 -10.19
CA ARG A 27 -4.05 2.96 -9.99
C ARG A 27 -3.86 3.98 -11.09
N GLY A 28 -4.77 4.97 -11.14
CA GLY A 28 -4.73 6.05 -12.13
C GLY A 28 -3.53 7.00 -11.99
N ASN A 29 -2.87 7.01 -10.83
CA ASN A 29 -1.67 7.83 -10.57
C ASN A 29 -0.40 6.95 -10.51
N ALA A 30 0.52 7.19 -11.45
CA ALA A 30 1.75 6.42 -11.59
C ALA A 30 2.73 6.61 -10.42
N GLU A 31 2.81 7.80 -9.83
CA GLU A 31 3.72 8.10 -8.71
C GLU A 31 3.33 7.29 -7.47
N THR A 32 2.03 7.26 -7.15
CA THR A 32 1.50 6.46 -6.03
C THR A 32 1.72 4.96 -6.26
N GLU A 33 1.54 4.47 -7.50
CA GLU A 33 1.81 3.06 -7.84
C GLU A 33 3.29 2.70 -7.60
N VAL A 34 4.22 3.57 -8.02
CA VAL A 34 5.67 3.38 -7.86
C VAL A 34 6.08 3.28 -6.39
N LEU A 35 5.41 4.00 -5.49
CA LEU A 35 5.65 3.94 -4.05
C LEU A 35 5.07 2.66 -3.42
N LEU A 36 3.81 2.33 -3.74
CA LEU A 36 3.07 1.25 -3.08
C LEU A 36 3.55 -0.15 -3.49
N LYS A 37 3.76 -0.37 -4.79
CA LYS A 37 4.05 -1.68 -5.36
C LYS A 37 5.32 -2.35 -4.82
N PRO A 38 6.49 -1.69 -4.73
CA PRO A 38 7.68 -2.32 -4.15
C PRO A 38 7.51 -2.64 -2.67
N TYR A 39 6.74 -1.84 -1.94
CA TYR A 39 6.52 -2.01 -0.51
C TYR A 39 5.74 -3.29 -0.15
N VAL A 40 4.96 -3.87 -1.08
CA VAL A 40 4.24 -5.14 -0.84
C VAL A 40 5.17 -6.27 -0.40
N SER A 41 6.41 -6.26 -0.86
CA SER A 41 7.45 -7.23 -0.45
C SER A 41 7.88 -7.08 1.02
N GLN A 42 7.70 -5.90 1.62
CA GLN A 42 8.15 -5.56 2.96
C GLN A 42 7.16 -5.93 4.06
N LEU A 43 5.89 -6.22 3.72
CA LEU A 43 4.86 -6.63 4.67
C LEU A 43 5.23 -8.00 5.28
N LYS A 44 5.36 -8.09 6.61
CA LYS A 44 5.89 -9.29 7.28
C LYS A 44 4.79 -10.17 7.86
N ASN A 45 3.74 -9.56 8.41
CA ASN A 45 2.66 -10.28 9.08
C ASN A 45 1.29 -9.98 8.44
N GLU A 46 0.26 -10.68 8.92
CA GLU A 46 -1.11 -10.53 8.43
C GLU A 46 -1.71 -9.16 8.76
N ASP A 47 -1.47 -8.64 9.96
CA ASP A 47 -1.96 -7.32 10.37
C ASP A 47 -1.45 -6.20 9.45
N GLU A 48 -0.17 -6.24 9.08
CA GLU A 48 0.42 -5.31 8.11
C GLU A 48 -0.25 -5.44 6.73
N ARG A 49 -0.53 -6.66 6.27
CA ARG A 49 -1.23 -6.90 5.00
C ARG A 49 -2.67 -6.39 5.04
N ILE A 50 -3.36 -6.56 6.17
CA ILE A 50 -4.73 -6.05 6.37
C ILE A 50 -4.72 -4.53 6.41
N LEU A 51 -3.81 -3.91 7.15
CA LEU A 51 -3.68 -2.46 7.22
C LEU A 51 -3.35 -1.86 5.85
N PHE A 52 -2.45 -2.49 5.10
CA PHE A 52 -2.12 -2.09 3.73
C PHE A 52 -3.31 -2.28 2.78
N ALA A 53 -4.07 -3.38 2.90
CA ALA A 53 -5.29 -3.56 2.13
C ALA A 53 -6.32 -2.43 2.40
N ARG A 54 -6.51 -2.06 3.67
CA ARG A 54 -7.39 -0.94 4.06
C ARG A 54 -6.91 0.40 3.53
N LEU A 55 -5.59 0.61 3.49
CA LEU A 55 -4.99 1.78 2.82
C LEU A 55 -5.35 1.79 1.32
N LEU A 56 -5.27 0.64 0.64
CA LEU A 56 -5.67 0.52 -0.77
C LEU A 56 -7.18 0.71 -1.02
N GLU A 57 -8.03 0.73 0.01
CA GLU A 57 -9.45 1.06 -0.20
C GLU A 57 -9.70 2.57 -0.30
N GLN A 58 -8.71 3.39 0.01
CA GLN A 58 -8.81 4.85 -0.04
C GLN A 58 -8.75 5.37 -1.49
N GLU A 59 -9.33 6.56 -1.69
CA GLU A 59 -9.36 7.22 -2.99
C GLU A 59 -7.96 7.63 -3.46
N ASP A 60 -7.73 7.56 -4.78
CA ASP A 60 -6.41 7.81 -5.36
C ASP A 60 -5.87 9.22 -5.06
N GLN A 61 -6.77 10.21 -4.98
CA GLN A 61 -6.43 11.59 -4.63
C GLN A 61 -5.90 11.70 -3.19
N ALA A 62 -6.60 11.10 -2.22
CA ALA A 62 -6.19 11.09 -0.83
C ALA A 62 -4.86 10.33 -0.64
N LEU A 63 -4.72 9.17 -1.30
CA LEU A 63 -3.47 8.41 -1.27
C LEU A 63 -2.30 9.22 -1.80
N PHE A 64 -2.47 9.93 -2.91
CA PHE A 64 -1.42 10.80 -3.45
C PHE A 64 -1.02 11.91 -2.47
N GLU A 65 -2.00 12.61 -1.89
CA GLU A 65 -1.75 13.67 -0.92
C GLU A 65 -0.96 13.16 0.29
N TRP A 66 -1.34 12.01 0.84
CA TRP A 66 -0.66 11.43 2.00
C TRP A 66 0.74 10.91 1.67
N MET A 67 0.96 10.43 0.44
CA MET A 67 2.29 10.02 -0.02
C MET A 67 3.24 11.21 -0.14
N MET A 68 2.72 12.40 -0.46
CA MET A 68 3.52 13.63 -0.50
C MET A 68 3.78 14.19 0.89
N ASP A 69 2.77 14.16 1.77
CA ASP A 69 2.88 14.60 3.15
C ASP A 69 2.18 13.61 4.11
N GLU A 70 2.96 12.89 4.92
CA GLU A 70 2.40 11.84 5.78
C GLU A 70 1.58 12.41 6.95
N MET A 71 1.72 13.70 7.25
CA MET A 71 1.01 14.33 8.36
C MET A 71 -0.48 14.49 8.03
N GLN A 72 -0.81 14.63 6.74
CA GLN A 72 -2.18 14.64 6.23
C GLN A 72 -2.89 13.28 6.31
N ALA A 73 -2.13 12.20 6.52
CA ALA A 73 -2.72 10.88 6.69
C ALA A 73 -3.38 10.73 8.06
N PRO A 74 -4.48 9.95 8.15
CA PRO A 74 -5.02 9.47 9.42
C PRO A 74 -3.94 8.76 10.24
N ASP A 75 -4.00 8.88 11.58
CA ASP A 75 -3.02 8.28 12.50
C ASP A 75 -2.82 6.78 12.28
N GLU A 76 -3.87 6.05 11.88
CA GLU A 76 -3.79 4.61 11.59
C GLU A 76 -2.89 4.27 10.38
N PHE A 77 -2.76 5.18 9.41
CA PHE A 77 -1.96 4.98 8.19
C PHE A 77 -0.64 5.73 8.21
N ARG A 78 -0.48 6.72 9.10
CA ARG A 78 0.68 7.62 9.13
C ARG A 78 2.01 6.88 9.22
N GLU A 79 2.11 5.88 10.10
CA GLU A 79 3.33 5.08 10.24
C GLU A 79 3.61 4.23 9.00
N LEU A 80 2.57 3.59 8.44
CA LEU A 80 2.67 2.78 7.22
C LEU A 80 3.16 3.63 6.04
N ILE A 81 2.58 4.82 5.85
CA ILE A 81 2.95 5.75 4.77
C ILE A 81 4.38 6.24 4.94
N ARG A 82 4.79 6.57 6.17
CA ARG A 82 6.19 6.92 6.46
C ARG A 82 7.15 5.78 6.08
N ASN A 83 6.78 4.53 6.37
CA ASN A 83 7.59 3.35 6.02
C ASN A 83 7.67 3.14 4.50
N ILE A 84 6.55 3.31 3.78
CA ILE A 84 6.49 3.22 2.31
C ILE A 84 7.44 4.26 1.68
N ARG A 85 7.34 5.52 2.10
CA ARG A 85 8.20 6.61 1.60
C ARG A 85 9.68 6.36 1.90
N ARG A 86 10.00 5.91 3.13
CA ARG A 86 11.36 5.55 3.51
C ARG A 86 11.92 4.43 2.63
N HIS A 87 11.13 3.39 2.36
CA HIS A 87 11.54 2.29 1.50
C HIS A 87 11.87 2.77 0.08
N TYR A 88 11.03 3.63 -0.49
CA TYR A 88 11.30 4.21 -1.81
C TYR A 88 12.61 5.00 -1.86
N LEU A 89 12.88 5.84 -0.85
CA LEU A 89 14.14 6.59 -0.76
C LEU A 89 15.38 5.68 -0.65
N GLN A 90 15.24 4.51 -0.03
CA GLN A 90 16.32 3.52 0.06
C GLN A 90 16.55 2.76 -1.26
N VAL A 91 15.48 2.54 -2.04
CA VAL A 91 15.55 1.83 -3.32
C VAL A 91 16.11 2.75 -4.42
N GLU A 92 15.69 4.02 -4.47
CA GLU A 92 16.13 4.99 -5.49
C GLU A 92 17.43 5.71 -5.12
N GLY A 93 17.80 5.73 -3.83
CA GLY A 93 19.08 6.27 -3.34
C GLY A 93 20.28 5.37 -3.61
N SER A 94 20.09 4.28 -4.35
CA SER A 94 21.13 3.31 -4.70
C SER A 94 21.56 3.50 -6.17
N PHE A 95 22.09 4.67 -6.50
CA PHE A 95 22.82 4.95 -7.74
C PHE A 95 24.14 5.65 -7.43
#